data_AF-A0AAP3XQG6-F1
#
_entry.id   AF-A0AAP3XQG6-F1
#
_cell.length_a   1.000
_cell.length_b   1.000
_cell.length_c   1.000
_cell.angle_alpha   90.00
_cell.angle_beta   90.00
_cell.angle_gamma   90.00
#
_symmetry.space_group_name_H-M   'P 1'
#
loop_
_entity.id
_entity.type
_entity.pdbx_description
1 polymer ?
#
loop_
_entity_poly.entity_id
_entity_poly.type
_entity_poly.pdbx_seq_one_letter_code
_entity_poly.pdbx_strand_id
1 'polypeptide(L)'
;MTMGIGARGPRAGAAICAALAAVERVASGEIGGFAVLAALAGGEEVVRLETQRMGLAGALANAYPETRRRFEAASVAALITSGPDRPVPLAQFLPGSSRALVTGHRLPNIAGADGRPMNQRLLERLDAGIEPAAALDELLRAEPESDAGFIVVTPARLVAGNTGRVRRRPDARLAQRASLLLDAEVAVLHNAIRPAECLAGLAAAVALEAMETAAEARPMLDLVAGTAIEAAAEDAVEIDAQRRIRRILSANPALPLAERWTGAAVYPGSLVLLDGKCIGRTIGEAWALVGGGRVRAVRDAGHGRISFELLP
;
A
#
# COMPACT_ATOMS: atom_id res chain seq x y z
N MET A 1 0.00 22.56 -6.40
CA MET A 1 0.76 21.30 -6.62
C MET A 1 0.06 20.18 -5.88
N THR A 2 0.33 18.91 -6.18
CA THR A 2 -0.69 17.85 -6.01
C THR A 2 -0.10 16.48 -5.75
N MET A 3 -0.86 15.67 -5.04
CA MET A 3 -0.66 14.22 -4.92
C MET A 3 -1.95 13.49 -5.27
N GLY A 4 -1.83 12.42 -6.04
CA GLY A 4 -2.86 11.42 -6.26
C GLY A 4 -2.43 10.09 -5.64
N ILE A 5 -3.36 9.42 -4.96
CA ILE A 5 -3.15 8.07 -4.44
C ILE A 5 -4.33 7.23 -4.92
N GLY A 6 -4.07 6.05 -5.47
CA GLY A 6 -5.08 5.04 -5.78
C GLY A 6 -4.71 3.73 -5.10
N ALA A 7 -5.72 2.99 -4.63
CA ALA A 7 -5.53 1.67 -4.06
C ALA A 7 -6.70 0.74 -4.39
N ARG A 8 -6.38 -0.54 -4.59
CA ARG A 8 -7.33 -1.64 -4.62
C ARG A 8 -6.87 -2.77 -3.70
N GLY A 9 -7.82 -3.46 -3.06
CA GLY A 9 -7.56 -4.49 -2.07
C GLY A 9 -8.37 -4.28 -0.79
N PRO A 10 -8.23 -5.15 0.23
CA PRO A 10 -8.99 -5.07 1.47
C PRO A 10 -8.87 -3.70 2.14
N ARG A 11 -10.00 -3.02 2.37
CA ARG A 11 -10.08 -1.70 3.04
C ARG A 11 -9.16 -0.64 2.40
N ALA A 12 -9.08 -0.62 1.06
CA ALA A 12 -8.37 0.38 0.29
C ALA A 12 -8.71 1.84 0.71
N GLY A 13 -9.97 2.12 1.08
CA GLY A 13 -10.36 3.44 1.58
C GLY A 13 -9.62 3.84 2.86
N ALA A 14 -9.55 2.95 3.85
CA ALA A 14 -8.76 3.21 5.07
C ALA A 14 -7.26 3.33 4.75
N ALA A 15 -6.75 2.54 3.80
CA ALA A 15 -5.35 2.54 3.41
C ALA A 15 -4.90 3.88 2.80
N ILE A 16 -5.69 4.47 1.90
CA ILE A 16 -5.34 5.78 1.32
C ILE A 16 -5.45 6.92 2.33
N CYS A 17 -6.35 6.81 3.32
CA CYS A 17 -6.37 7.72 4.47
C CYS A 17 -5.10 7.61 5.30
N ALA A 18 -4.65 6.39 5.62
CA ALA A 18 -3.41 6.17 6.37
C ALA A 18 -2.18 6.73 5.62
N ALA A 19 -2.12 6.52 4.30
CA ALA A 19 -1.05 7.06 3.46
C ALA A 19 -1.05 8.59 3.45
N LEU A 20 -2.21 9.23 3.24
CA LEU A 20 -2.30 10.69 3.25
C LEU A 20 -1.95 11.26 4.63
N ALA A 21 -2.43 10.66 5.72
CA ALA A 21 -2.06 11.06 7.08
C ALA A 21 -0.55 10.95 7.34
N ALA A 22 0.12 9.92 6.81
CA ALA A 22 1.56 9.79 6.91
C ALA A 22 2.29 10.87 6.12
N VAL A 23 1.83 11.18 4.90
CA VAL A 23 2.38 12.25 4.06
C VAL A 23 2.21 13.61 4.73
N GLU A 24 1.00 13.98 5.15
CA GLU A 24 0.70 15.28 5.76
C GLU A 24 1.52 15.56 7.04
N ARG A 25 1.98 14.52 7.73
CA ARG A 25 2.85 14.66 8.92
C ARG A 25 4.29 15.04 8.60
N VAL A 26 4.81 14.65 7.44
CA VAL A 26 6.25 14.77 7.12
C VAL A 26 6.52 15.68 5.93
N ALA A 27 5.49 15.94 5.12
CA ALA A 27 5.63 16.70 3.90
C ALA A 27 5.51 18.21 4.14
N SER A 28 6.13 18.97 3.25
CA SER A 28 5.97 20.43 3.13
C SER A 28 5.70 20.81 1.67
N GLY A 29 5.34 22.08 1.46
CA GLY A 29 4.87 22.57 0.16
C GLY A 29 3.35 22.46 0.05
N GLU A 30 2.83 22.12 -1.12
CA GLU A 30 1.39 22.22 -1.35
C GLU A 30 0.63 20.93 -1.10
N ILE A 31 0.44 20.69 0.19
CA ILE A 31 -0.27 19.55 0.79
C ILE A 31 -1.08 20.04 2.00
N GLY A 32 -2.11 19.29 2.43
CA GLY A 32 -2.92 19.64 3.61
C GLY A 32 -4.02 20.69 3.38
N GLY A 33 -4.31 21.03 2.12
CA GLY A 33 -5.37 21.96 1.75
C GLY A 33 -6.60 21.25 1.19
N PHE A 34 -6.83 21.40 -0.11
CA PHE A 34 -7.86 20.69 -0.85
C PHE A 34 -7.64 19.17 -0.82
N ALA A 35 -8.70 18.39 -0.63
CA ALA A 35 -8.69 16.95 -0.80
C ALA A 35 -10.05 16.44 -1.30
N VAL A 36 -10.01 15.55 -2.28
CA VAL A 36 -11.16 14.76 -2.75
C VAL A 36 -10.78 13.31 -2.64
N LEU A 37 -11.56 12.56 -1.89
CA LEU A 37 -11.43 11.13 -1.73
C LEU A 37 -12.69 10.48 -2.29
N ALA A 38 -12.53 9.42 -3.08
CA ALA A 38 -13.62 8.64 -3.64
C ALA A 38 -13.39 7.14 -3.42
N ALA A 39 -14.46 6.39 -3.25
CA ALA A 39 -14.41 4.94 -3.09
C ALA A 39 -15.61 4.24 -3.73
N LEU A 40 -15.42 3.01 -4.21
CA LEU A 40 -16.50 2.15 -4.70
C LEU A 40 -17.03 1.30 -3.54
N ALA A 41 -18.18 1.66 -2.98
CA ALA A 41 -18.75 0.99 -1.80
C ALA A 41 -19.84 -0.02 -2.21
N GLY A 42 -19.43 -1.25 -2.56
CA GLY A 42 -20.31 -2.43 -2.52
C GLY A 42 -21.48 -2.48 -3.51
N GLY A 43 -21.28 -2.06 -4.76
CA GLY A 43 -22.27 -2.25 -5.84
C GLY A 43 -22.81 -0.95 -6.42
N GLU A 44 -21.96 -0.26 -7.18
CA GLU A 44 -22.28 0.82 -8.13
C GLU A 44 -22.23 2.28 -7.64
N GLU A 45 -22.30 2.56 -6.34
CA GLU A 45 -22.26 3.94 -5.85
C GLU A 45 -20.83 4.39 -5.50
N VAL A 46 -20.45 5.56 -6.03
CA VAL A 46 -19.21 6.26 -5.65
C VAL A 46 -19.45 7.11 -4.41
N VAL A 47 -18.84 6.73 -3.30
CA VAL A 47 -18.88 7.51 -2.05
C VAL A 47 -17.74 8.52 -2.05
N ARG A 48 -18.01 9.77 -1.67
CA ARG A 48 -17.01 10.86 -1.68
C ARG A 48 -16.87 11.56 -0.33
N LEU A 49 -15.63 11.93 0.00
CA LEU A 49 -15.28 12.80 1.12
C LEU A 49 -14.46 13.96 0.54
N GLU A 50 -14.88 15.20 0.82
CA GLU A 50 -14.31 16.37 0.13
C GLU A 50 -14.08 17.53 1.09
N THR A 51 -13.03 18.29 0.81
CA THR A 51 -12.79 19.58 1.47
C THR A 51 -11.94 20.49 0.59
N GLN A 52 -12.12 21.80 0.76
CA GLN A 52 -11.19 22.80 0.23
C GLN A 52 -9.96 22.99 1.11
N ARG A 53 -10.08 22.68 2.41
CA ARG A 53 -9.08 23.04 3.43
C ARG A 53 -8.90 21.93 4.45
N MET A 54 -7.76 21.95 5.14
CA MET A 54 -7.41 21.00 6.21
C MET A 54 -7.22 19.55 5.73
N GLY A 55 -7.02 19.35 4.43
CA GLY A 55 -6.57 18.08 3.86
C GLY A 55 -7.44 16.89 4.27
N LEU A 56 -6.80 15.80 4.71
CA LEU A 56 -7.52 14.64 5.21
C LEU A 56 -8.42 14.97 6.40
N ALA A 57 -7.94 15.75 7.36
CA ALA A 57 -8.70 16.07 8.57
C ALA A 57 -10.00 16.82 8.24
N GLY A 58 -9.95 17.76 7.30
CA GLY A 58 -11.13 18.48 6.81
C GLY A 58 -12.11 17.54 6.09
N ALA A 59 -11.63 16.69 5.19
CA ALA A 59 -12.49 15.75 4.47
C ALA A 59 -13.19 14.75 5.41
N LEU A 60 -12.48 14.26 6.44
CA LEU A 60 -13.06 13.36 7.44
C LEU A 60 -14.04 14.08 8.38
N ALA A 61 -13.79 15.34 8.72
CA ALA A 61 -14.68 16.14 9.57
C ALA A 61 -15.99 16.50 8.87
N ASN A 62 -15.96 16.73 7.56
CA ASN A 62 -17.13 17.04 6.74
C ASN A 62 -18.00 15.81 6.43
N ALA A 63 -17.49 14.60 6.66
CA ALA A 63 -18.16 13.36 6.30
C ALA A 63 -19.20 12.94 7.34
N TYR A 64 -20.38 12.53 6.87
CA TYR A 64 -21.31 11.80 7.73
C TYR A 64 -20.70 10.46 8.20
N PRO A 65 -20.97 10.01 9.44
CA PRO A 65 -20.36 8.80 9.98
C PRO A 65 -20.56 7.54 9.13
N GLU A 66 -21.73 7.38 8.51
CA GLU A 66 -22.04 6.24 7.64
C GLU A 66 -21.24 6.30 6.33
N THR A 67 -21.23 7.46 5.67
CA THR A 67 -20.43 7.73 4.47
C THR A 67 -18.96 7.40 4.71
N ARG A 68 -18.42 7.83 5.85
CA ARG A 68 -17.05 7.53 6.26
C ARG A 68 -16.81 6.04 6.44
N ARG A 69 -17.70 5.32 7.14
CA ARG A 69 -17.56 3.86 7.32
C ARG A 69 -17.60 3.11 5.99
N ARG A 70 -18.53 3.46 5.09
CA ARG A 70 -18.63 2.88 3.74
C ARG A 70 -17.35 3.14 2.94
N PHE A 71 -16.83 4.37 3.02
CA PHE A 71 -15.56 4.73 2.38
C PHE A 71 -14.40 3.90 2.92
N GLU A 72 -14.20 3.86 4.25
CA GLU A 72 -13.07 3.15 4.88
C GLU A 72 -13.09 1.63 4.63
N ALA A 73 -14.27 1.03 4.46
CA ALA A 73 -14.45 -0.39 4.18
C ALA A 73 -14.27 -0.77 2.70
N ALA A 74 -14.31 0.20 1.78
CA ALA A 74 -14.29 -0.05 0.35
C ALA A 74 -12.98 -0.71 -0.12
N SER A 75 -13.09 -1.58 -1.13
CA SER A 75 -11.97 -2.30 -1.73
C SER A 75 -11.30 -1.57 -2.89
N VAL A 76 -11.90 -0.47 -3.35
CA VAL A 76 -11.36 0.41 -4.39
C VAL A 76 -11.51 1.83 -3.91
N ALA A 77 -10.41 2.55 -3.82
CA ALA A 77 -10.42 3.93 -3.38
C ALA A 77 -9.32 4.75 -4.08
N ALA A 78 -9.59 6.03 -4.23
CA ALA A 78 -8.63 6.98 -4.76
C ALA A 78 -8.78 8.33 -4.07
N LEU A 79 -7.73 9.13 -4.10
CA LEU A 79 -7.76 10.53 -3.68
C LEU A 79 -6.90 11.41 -4.57
N ILE A 80 -7.21 12.69 -4.56
CA ILE A 80 -6.36 13.78 -5.04
C ILE A 80 -6.34 14.90 -3.99
N THR A 81 -5.17 15.46 -3.73
CA THR A 81 -4.98 16.54 -2.76
C THR A 81 -3.99 17.59 -3.27
N SER A 82 -4.14 18.84 -2.80
CA SER A 82 -3.24 19.97 -3.04
C SER A 82 -3.29 20.98 -1.90
N GLY A 83 -2.41 22.00 -1.92
CA GLY A 83 -2.48 23.14 -0.98
C GLY A 83 -3.60 24.14 -1.27
N PRO A 84 -3.71 24.72 -2.48
CA PRO A 84 -4.71 25.76 -2.75
C PRO A 84 -6.14 25.25 -2.91
N ASP A 85 -7.11 26.14 -2.64
CA ASP A 85 -8.53 25.96 -2.98
C ASP A 85 -8.68 25.70 -4.50
N ARG A 86 -9.68 24.90 -4.88
CA ARG A 86 -9.94 24.51 -6.27
C ARG A 86 -11.33 24.93 -6.76
N PRO A 87 -11.52 25.12 -8.08
CA PRO A 87 -12.85 25.32 -8.65
C PRO A 87 -13.82 24.21 -8.25
N VAL A 88 -15.03 24.60 -7.83
CA VAL A 88 -16.13 23.66 -7.55
C VAL A 88 -16.88 23.33 -8.86
N PRO A 89 -17.50 22.14 -8.98
CA PRO A 89 -17.54 21.05 -7.99
C PRO A 89 -16.20 20.31 -7.88
N LEU A 90 -15.80 19.92 -6.67
CA LEU A 90 -14.49 19.29 -6.43
C LEU A 90 -14.38 17.88 -7.04
N ALA A 91 -15.51 17.17 -7.15
CA ALA A 91 -15.60 15.87 -7.83
C ALA A 91 -15.03 15.87 -9.26
N GLN A 92 -14.92 17.03 -9.94
CA GLN A 92 -14.33 17.11 -11.28
C GLN A 92 -12.86 16.68 -11.34
N PHE A 93 -12.13 16.72 -10.23
CA PHE A 93 -10.73 16.31 -10.16
C PHE A 93 -10.55 14.80 -9.96
N LEU A 94 -11.60 14.12 -9.51
CA LEU A 94 -11.65 12.68 -9.27
C LEU A 94 -13.01 12.11 -9.73
N PRO A 95 -13.25 12.04 -11.05
CA PRO A 95 -14.44 11.41 -11.57
C PRO A 95 -14.40 9.90 -11.27
N GLY A 96 -15.58 9.33 -11.11
CA GLY A 96 -15.75 7.91 -10.85
C GLY A 96 -17.12 7.43 -11.29
N SER A 97 -17.19 6.15 -11.64
CA SER A 97 -18.40 5.41 -12.00
C SER A 97 -18.50 4.16 -11.12
N SER A 98 -19.49 3.31 -11.37
CA SER A 98 -19.59 1.99 -10.75
C SER A 98 -18.41 1.06 -11.06
N ARG A 99 -17.63 1.35 -12.12
CA ARG A 99 -16.57 0.50 -12.64
C ARG A 99 -15.16 0.98 -12.29
N ALA A 100 -14.98 2.28 -12.13
CA ALA A 100 -13.65 2.85 -11.97
C ALA A 100 -13.62 4.19 -11.25
N LEU A 101 -12.45 4.52 -10.70
CA LEU A 101 -12.07 5.85 -10.24
C LEU A 101 -10.87 6.33 -11.07
N VAL A 102 -10.89 7.61 -11.47
CA VAL A 102 -9.77 8.22 -12.19
C VAL A 102 -9.25 9.42 -11.40
N THR A 103 -8.11 9.24 -10.75
CA THR A 103 -7.39 10.32 -10.03
C THR A 103 -6.10 10.69 -10.76
N GLY A 104 -5.29 11.55 -10.17
CA GLY A 104 -4.02 11.93 -10.73
C GLY A 104 -3.30 13.01 -9.95
N HIS A 105 -2.38 13.68 -10.64
CA HIS A 105 -1.74 14.89 -10.14
C HIS A 105 -1.60 15.90 -11.28
N ARG A 106 -1.24 17.14 -10.92
CA ARG A 106 -1.31 18.36 -11.71
C ARG A 106 -2.78 18.75 -11.96
N LEU A 107 -3.24 18.61 -13.20
CA LEU A 107 -4.59 18.95 -13.63
C LEU A 107 -5.16 17.78 -14.43
N PRO A 108 -5.58 16.67 -13.79
CA PRO A 108 -6.12 15.52 -14.50
C PRO A 108 -7.42 15.85 -15.26
N ASN A 109 -8.11 16.92 -14.87
CA ASN A 109 -9.30 17.45 -15.54
C ASN A 109 -9.00 18.49 -16.63
N ILE A 110 -7.73 18.70 -17.01
CA ILE A 110 -7.39 19.58 -18.13
C ILE A 110 -8.07 19.08 -19.41
N ALA A 111 -8.55 20.02 -20.23
CA ALA A 111 -9.10 19.70 -21.53
C ALA A 111 -8.00 19.15 -22.45
N GLY A 112 -8.28 18.05 -23.15
CA GLY A 112 -7.44 17.55 -24.23
C GLY A 112 -7.65 18.33 -25.53
N ALA A 113 -7.05 17.85 -26.62
CA ALA A 113 -7.17 18.47 -27.94
C ALA A 113 -8.62 18.60 -28.45
N ASP A 114 -9.53 17.74 -27.98
CA ASP A 114 -10.96 17.74 -28.30
C ASP A 114 -11.81 18.64 -27.37
N GLY A 115 -11.16 19.41 -26.49
CA GLY A 115 -11.83 20.31 -25.56
C GLY A 115 -12.48 19.63 -24.35
N ARG A 116 -12.43 18.29 -24.25
CA ARG A 116 -13.06 17.55 -23.15
C ARG A 116 -12.05 17.21 -22.04
N PRO A 117 -12.47 17.17 -20.75
CA PRO A 117 -11.58 16.79 -19.65
C PRO A 117 -10.99 15.38 -19.82
N MET A 118 -9.67 15.27 -19.71
CA MET A 118 -8.96 14.01 -19.97
C MET A 118 -9.32 12.88 -18.98
N ASN A 119 -9.49 13.19 -17.70
CA ASN A 119 -9.93 12.20 -16.70
C ASN A 119 -11.36 11.66 -16.96
N GLN A 120 -12.27 12.52 -17.42
CA GLN A 120 -13.62 12.12 -17.83
C GLN A 120 -13.58 11.20 -19.06
N ARG A 121 -12.76 11.56 -20.07
CA ARG A 121 -12.53 10.72 -21.26
C ARG A 121 -11.99 9.34 -20.90
N LEU A 122 -11.09 9.24 -19.91
CA LEU A 122 -10.65 7.93 -19.41
C LEU A 122 -11.80 7.15 -18.78
N LEU A 123 -12.57 7.79 -17.90
CA LEU A 123 -13.69 7.14 -17.25
C LEU A 123 -14.71 6.60 -18.26
N GLU A 124 -15.07 7.39 -19.27
CA GLU A 124 -15.96 6.96 -20.37
C GLU A 124 -15.47 5.69 -21.08
N ARG A 125 -14.15 5.57 -21.30
CA ARG A 125 -13.57 4.39 -21.93
C ARG A 125 -13.62 3.15 -21.03
N LEU A 126 -13.40 3.34 -19.74
CA LEU A 126 -13.49 2.26 -18.75
C LEU A 126 -14.94 1.77 -18.61
N ASP A 127 -15.90 2.69 -18.67
CA ASP A 127 -17.33 2.36 -18.69
C ASP A 127 -17.73 1.61 -19.97
N ALA A 128 -17.09 1.93 -21.10
CA ALA A 128 -17.20 1.17 -22.34
C ALA A 128 -16.47 -0.19 -22.32
N GLY A 129 -15.83 -0.56 -21.21
CA GLY A 129 -15.16 -1.85 -21.04
C GLY A 129 -13.77 -1.94 -21.66
N ILE A 130 -13.16 -0.81 -22.05
CA ILE A 130 -11.77 -0.80 -22.49
C ILE A 130 -10.86 -1.13 -21.31
N GLU A 131 -9.87 -1.99 -21.55
CA GLU A 131 -8.91 -2.39 -20.52
C GLU A 131 -8.14 -1.17 -19.96
N PRO A 132 -7.94 -1.05 -18.64
CA PRO A 132 -7.38 0.16 -18.02
C PRO A 132 -6.02 0.60 -18.55
N ALA A 133 -5.07 -0.33 -18.74
CA ALA A 133 -3.74 0.00 -19.26
C ALA A 133 -3.84 0.52 -20.71
N ALA A 134 -4.62 -0.16 -21.55
CA ALA A 134 -4.84 0.25 -22.93
C ALA A 134 -5.49 1.64 -23.04
N ALA A 135 -6.52 1.91 -22.24
CA ALA A 135 -7.18 3.22 -22.20
C ALA A 135 -6.22 4.34 -21.78
N LEU A 136 -5.42 4.09 -20.73
CA LEU A 136 -4.43 5.05 -20.23
C LEU A 136 -3.31 5.28 -21.25
N ASP A 137 -2.71 4.22 -21.78
CA ASP A 137 -1.61 4.32 -22.75
C ASP A 137 -2.01 5.06 -24.02
N GLU A 138 -3.24 4.85 -24.51
CA GLU A 138 -3.75 5.59 -25.65
C GLU A 138 -3.91 7.08 -25.35
N LEU A 139 -4.47 7.44 -24.20
CA LEU A 139 -4.57 8.84 -23.79
C LEU A 139 -3.18 9.49 -23.70
N LEU A 140 -2.23 8.83 -23.03
CA LEU A 140 -0.89 9.38 -22.83
C LEU A 140 -0.13 9.56 -24.16
N ARG A 141 -0.36 8.68 -25.14
CA ARG A 141 0.19 8.82 -26.50
C ARG A 141 -0.49 9.93 -27.29
N ALA A 142 -1.80 10.10 -27.14
CA ALA A 142 -2.56 11.13 -27.84
C ALA A 142 -2.28 12.55 -27.31
N GLU A 143 -2.01 12.67 -26.01
CA GLU A 143 -1.90 13.96 -25.30
C GLU A 143 -0.53 14.09 -24.58
N PRO A 144 0.61 13.90 -25.27
CA PRO A 144 1.92 13.78 -24.60
C PRO A 144 2.38 15.07 -23.92
N GLU A 145 1.85 16.21 -24.37
CA GLU A 145 2.21 17.54 -23.88
C GLU A 145 1.21 18.13 -22.89
N SER A 146 0.18 17.40 -22.47
CA SER A 146 -0.72 17.85 -21.40
C SER A 146 -0.01 17.84 -20.04
N ASP A 147 -0.35 18.78 -19.15
CA ASP A 147 0.24 18.85 -17.79
C ASP A 147 -0.56 18.01 -16.79
N ALA A 148 -0.57 16.70 -17.01
CA ALA A 148 -1.32 15.74 -16.18
C ALA A 148 -0.61 14.39 -16.02
N GLY A 149 -0.81 13.78 -14.86
CA GLY A 149 -0.55 12.36 -14.62
C GLY A 149 -1.80 11.72 -14.04
N PHE A 150 -2.00 10.43 -14.30
CA PHE A 150 -3.25 9.73 -14.04
C PHE A 150 -3.02 8.44 -13.25
N ILE A 151 -3.94 8.12 -12.35
CA ILE A 151 -4.10 6.80 -11.76
C ILE A 151 -5.52 6.36 -12.04
N VAL A 152 -5.66 5.20 -12.69
CA VAL A 152 -6.93 4.52 -12.91
C VAL A 152 -7.01 3.38 -11.93
N VAL A 153 -8.10 3.32 -11.17
CA VAL A 153 -8.35 2.25 -10.21
C VAL A 153 -9.68 1.58 -10.55
N THR A 154 -9.61 0.27 -10.77
CA THR A 154 -10.77 -0.61 -10.95
C THR A 154 -10.73 -1.73 -9.92
N PRO A 155 -11.83 -2.49 -9.71
CA PRO A 155 -11.80 -3.67 -8.85
C PRO A 155 -10.75 -4.71 -9.25
N ALA A 156 -10.47 -4.84 -10.55
CA ALA A 156 -9.56 -5.86 -11.08
C ALA A 156 -8.10 -5.38 -11.15
N ARG A 157 -7.87 -4.08 -11.30
CA ARG A 157 -6.53 -3.56 -11.61
C ARG A 157 -6.37 -2.08 -11.30
N LEU A 158 -5.14 -1.71 -10.97
CA LEU A 158 -4.66 -0.35 -10.85
C LEU A 158 -3.56 -0.09 -11.91
N VAL A 159 -3.67 1.04 -12.61
CA VAL A 159 -2.64 1.51 -13.54
C VAL A 159 -2.36 2.98 -13.33
N ALA A 160 -1.11 3.41 -13.52
CA ALA A 160 -0.69 4.79 -13.32
C ALA A 160 0.31 5.23 -14.37
N GLY A 161 0.28 6.50 -14.75
CA GLY A 161 1.17 7.01 -15.77
C GLY A 161 1.16 8.52 -15.90
N ASN A 162 2.30 9.05 -16.33
CA ASN A 162 2.51 10.46 -16.60
C ASN A 162 2.57 10.71 -18.11
N THR A 163 2.02 11.84 -18.54
CA THR A 163 2.26 12.43 -19.87
C THR A 163 3.75 12.71 -20.07
N GLY A 164 4.16 12.86 -21.34
CA GLY A 164 5.54 13.19 -21.70
C GLY A 164 6.04 14.46 -21.00
N ARG A 165 5.22 15.52 -20.98
CA ARG A 165 5.52 16.77 -20.26
C ARG A 165 5.78 16.55 -18.78
N VAL A 166 4.91 15.81 -18.09
CA VAL A 166 5.05 15.58 -16.64
C VAL A 166 6.27 14.71 -16.33
N ARG A 167 6.60 13.71 -17.16
CA ARG A 167 7.81 12.89 -16.99
C ARG A 167 9.10 13.70 -17.02
N ARG A 168 9.14 14.82 -17.76
CA ARG A 168 10.33 15.71 -17.82
C ARG A 168 10.49 16.59 -16.57
N ARG A 169 9.54 16.59 -15.64
CA ARG A 169 9.64 17.40 -14.43
C ARG A 169 10.62 16.78 -13.42
N PRO A 170 11.55 17.58 -12.84
CA PRO A 170 12.53 17.05 -11.88
C PRO A 170 11.91 16.62 -10.55
N ASP A 171 10.71 17.13 -10.23
CA ASP A 171 9.98 16.90 -8.98
C ASP A 171 8.82 15.91 -9.10
N ALA A 172 8.53 15.40 -10.31
CA ALA A 172 7.50 14.40 -10.49
C ALA A 172 7.97 13.05 -9.96
N ARG A 173 7.10 12.36 -9.22
CA ARG A 173 7.38 11.02 -8.68
C ARG A 173 6.20 10.12 -8.86
N LEU A 174 6.51 8.85 -9.09
CA LEU A 174 5.57 7.74 -9.22
C LEU A 174 6.10 6.60 -8.36
N ALA A 175 5.25 6.02 -7.54
CA ALA A 175 5.52 4.74 -6.89
C ALA A 175 4.32 3.82 -7.11
N GLN A 176 4.61 2.54 -7.36
CA GLN A 176 3.61 1.48 -7.41
C GLN A 176 4.09 0.32 -6.55
N ARG A 177 3.16 -0.27 -5.79
CA ARG A 177 3.40 -1.46 -4.98
C ARG A 177 2.22 -2.40 -5.11
N ALA A 178 2.49 -3.69 -5.00
CA ALA A 178 1.47 -4.73 -4.99
C ALA A 178 1.77 -5.76 -3.90
N SER A 179 0.73 -6.37 -3.36
CA SER A 179 0.80 -7.54 -2.49
C SER A 179 0.00 -8.65 -3.14
N LEU A 180 0.69 -9.73 -3.53
CA LEU A 180 0.05 -10.91 -4.11
C LEU A 180 -0.80 -11.65 -3.06
N LEU A 181 -0.34 -11.66 -1.81
CA LEU A 181 -1.03 -12.30 -0.70
C LEU A 181 -2.44 -11.73 -0.48
N LEU A 182 -2.59 -10.42 -0.60
CA LEU A 182 -3.87 -9.74 -0.38
C LEU A 182 -4.67 -9.53 -1.66
N ASP A 183 -4.07 -9.84 -2.81
CA ASP A 183 -4.51 -9.29 -4.09
C ASP A 183 -4.78 -7.77 -3.96
N ALA A 184 -3.72 -7.02 -3.67
CA ALA A 184 -3.78 -5.58 -3.44
C ALA A 184 -2.75 -4.80 -4.26
N GLU A 185 -3.11 -3.59 -4.69
CA GLU A 185 -2.24 -2.67 -5.43
C GLU A 185 -2.40 -1.23 -4.93
N VAL A 186 -1.31 -0.47 -4.97
CA VAL A 186 -1.28 0.96 -4.65
C VAL A 186 -0.45 1.69 -5.70
N ALA A 187 -0.93 2.85 -6.16
CA ALA A 187 -0.13 3.82 -6.89
C ALA A 187 -0.18 5.19 -6.23
N VAL A 188 0.94 5.89 -6.32
CA VAL A 188 1.08 7.28 -5.87
C VAL A 188 1.76 8.08 -6.96
N LEU A 189 1.17 9.21 -7.32
CA LEU A 189 1.77 10.23 -8.17
C LEU A 189 1.83 11.54 -7.39
N HIS A 190 2.94 12.27 -7.45
CA HIS A 190 2.95 13.63 -6.92
C HIS A 190 3.98 14.52 -7.60
N ASN A 191 3.83 15.82 -7.37
CA ASN A 191 4.80 16.84 -7.76
C ASN A 191 4.78 18.01 -6.76
N ALA A 192 5.91 18.69 -6.64
CA ALA A 192 6.15 19.88 -5.82
C ALA A 192 5.58 19.81 -4.38
N ILE A 193 5.64 18.61 -3.83
CA ILE A 193 5.54 18.31 -2.40
C ILE A 193 6.91 17.76 -2.01
N ARG A 194 7.44 18.22 -0.87
CA ARG A 194 8.80 17.90 -0.41
C ARG A 194 8.75 17.09 0.89
N PRO A 195 9.72 16.19 1.14
CA PRO A 195 10.84 15.81 0.26
C PRO A 195 10.37 14.97 -0.94
N ALA A 196 10.77 15.34 -2.15
CA ALA A 196 10.16 14.71 -3.33
C ALA A 196 10.50 13.21 -3.45
N GLU A 197 11.76 12.83 -3.24
CA GLU A 197 12.25 11.49 -3.59
C GLU A 197 11.58 10.34 -2.84
N CYS A 198 11.28 10.50 -1.55
CA CYS A 198 10.80 9.40 -0.73
C CYS A 198 9.28 9.38 -0.54
N LEU A 199 8.57 10.48 -0.81
CA LEU A 199 7.15 10.60 -0.44
C LEU A 199 6.24 9.60 -1.17
N ALA A 200 6.41 9.42 -2.48
CA ALA A 200 5.61 8.43 -3.21
C ALA A 200 5.82 7.01 -2.65
N GLY A 201 7.08 6.66 -2.36
CA GLY A 201 7.44 5.35 -1.79
C GLY A 201 6.88 5.15 -0.38
N LEU A 202 6.95 6.17 0.47
CA LEU A 202 6.39 6.17 1.82
C LEU A 202 4.87 5.97 1.79
N ALA A 203 4.15 6.79 1.00
CA ALA A 203 2.71 6.71 0.89
C ALA A 203 2.25 5.33 0.38
N ALA A 204 2.91 4.80 -0.65
CA ALA A 204 2.59 3.47 -1.18
C ALA A 204 2.84 2.36 -0.16
N ALA A 205 3.93 2.44 0.61
CA ALA A 205 4.25 1.46 1.65
C ALA A 205 3.23 1.50 2.80
N VAL A 206 2.90 2.69 3.30
CA VAL A 206 1.92 2.85 4.39
C VAL A 206 0.53 2.37 3.98
N ALA A 207 0.08 2.65 2.75
CA ALA A 207 -1.19 2.13 2.26
C ALA A 207 -1.20 0.60 2.21
N LEU A 208 -0.15 -0.02 1.67
CA LEU A 208 -0.08 -1.48 1.56
C LEU A 208 -0.05 -2.14 2.95
N GLU A 209 0.79 -1.62 3.86
CA GLU A 209 0.88 -2.09 5.25
C GLU A 209 -0.45 -1.94 6.01
N ALA A 210 -1.20 -0.86 5.74
CA ALA A 210 -2.52 -0.67 6.33
C ALA A 210 -3.53 -1.71 5.85
N MET A 211 -3.46 -2.14 4.58
CA MET A 211 -4.29 -3.24 4.07
C MET A 211 -3.88 -4.58 4.69
N GLU A 212 -2.56 -4.85 4.82
CA GLU A 212 -2.02 -6.06 5.46
C GLU A 212 -2.39 -6.18 6.93
N THR A 213 -2.28 -5.09 7.68
CA THR A 213 -2.62 -5.07 9.11
C THR A 213 -4.12 -5.31 9.32
N ALA A 214 -4.94 -4.93 8.34
CA ALA A 214 -6.37 -5.10 8.43
C ALA A 214 -6.88 -6.48 7.96
N ALA A 215 -6.09 -7.22 7.18
CA ALA A 215 -6.47 -8.49 6.55
C ALA A 215 -6.39 -9.73 7.49
N GLU A 216 -6.77 -9.56 8.77
CA GLU A 216 -6.60 -10.54 9.86
C GLU A 216 -5.16 -10.68 10.40
N ALA A 217 -5.05 -11.18 11.64
CA ALA A 217 -3.80 -11.30 12.37
C ALA A 217 -2.76 -12.05 11.54
N ARG A 218 -1.64 -11.37 11.24
CA ARG A 218 -0.48 -11.98 10.60
C ARG A 218 -0.21 -13.34 11.23
N PRO A 219 -0.01 -14.41 10.45
CA PRO A 219 0.29 -15.72 11.00
C PRO A 219 1.44 -15.63 12.01
N MET A 220 1.17 -16.12 13.21
CA MET A 220 2.14 -16.13 14.30
C MET A 220 2.63 -17.55 14.54
N LEU A 221 3.92 -17.67 14.83
CA LEU A 221 4.55 -18.89 15.33
C LEU A 221 5.00 -18.64 16.76
N ASP A 222 4.76 -19.61 17.63
CA ASP A 222 5.26 -19.57 19.01
C ASP A 222 6.58 -20.35 19.09
N LEU A 223 7.66 -19.64 19.38
CA LEU A 223 8.93 -20.22 19.77
C LEU A 223 8.87 -20.64 21.24
N VAL A 224 9.14 -21.91 21.49
CA VAL A 224 9.12 -22.49 22.83
C VAL A 224 10.52 -22.95 23.24
N ALA A 225 10.75 -22.98 24.56
CA ALA A 225 11.93 -23.62 25.10
C ALA A 225 11.99 -25.10 24.69
N GLY A 226 13.20 -25.61 24.43
CA GLY A 226 13.46 -26.95 23.94
C GLY A 226 13.54 -27.06 22.41
N THR A 227 13.10 -26.04 21.65
CA THR A 227 13.20 -26.03 20.18
C THR A 227 14.65 -26.25 19.74
N ALA A 228 14.86 -27.23 18.86
CA ALA A 228 16.19 -27.56 18.34
C ALA A 228 16.69 -26.49 17.37
N ILE A 229 18.00 -26.27 17.38
CA ILE A 229 18.70 -25.38 16.45
C ILE A 229 19.80 -26.19 15.78
N GLU A 230 19.80 -26.18 14.45
CA GLU A 230 20.74 -26.92 13.61
C GLU A 230 21.45 -25.97 12.66
N ALA A 231 22.69 -26.31 12.28
CA ALA A 231 23.41 -25.57 11.25
C ALA A 231 22.82 -25.90 9.88
N ALA A 232 22.65 -24.88 9.04
CA ALA A 232 22.18 -25.01 7.67
C ALA A 232 22.86 -23.96 6.77
N ALA A 233 22.59 -24.00 5.48
CA ALA A 233 23.10 -23.00 4.54
C ALA A 233 22.33 -21.66 4.61
N GLU A 234 21.08 -21.69 5.07
CA GLU A 234 20.18 -20.53 5.14
C GLU A 234 19.40 -20.55 6.47
N ASP A 235 19.02 -19.37 6.95
CA ASP A 235 18.16 -19.25 8.12
C ASP A 235 16.71 -19.65 7.77
N ALA A 236 16.17 -20.61 8.51
CA ALA A 236 14.81 -21.08 8.32
C ALA A 236 14.16 -21.59 9.61
N VAL A 237 12.84 -21.57 9.62
CA VAL A 237 11.98 -22.12 10.67
C VAL A 237 11.15 -23.22 10.04
N GLU A 238 11.39 -24.46 10.44
CA GLU A 238 10.55 -25.57 10.02
C GLU A 238 9.36 -25.72 10.95
N ILE A 239 8.17 -25.81 10.36
CA ILE A 239 6.90 -25.95 11.07
C ILE A 239 6.18 -27.24 10.69
N ASP A 240 5.33 -27.73 11.58
CA ASP A 240 4.39 -28.83 11.29
C ASP A 240 3.06 -28.33 10.71
N ALA A 241 2.17 -29.27 10.37
CA ALA A 241 0.83 -28.98 9.84
C ALA A 241 -0.05 -28.20 10.85
N GLN A 242 0.29 -28.19 12.13
CA GLN A 242 -0.35 -27.41 13.18
C GLN A 242 0.35 -26.06 13.43
N ARG A 243 1.30 -25.68 12.56
CA ARG A 243 2.12 -24.46 12.63
C ARG A 243 2.99 -24.35 13.88
N ARG A 244 3.36 -25.48 14.48
CA ARG A 244 4.32 -25.50 15.59
C ARG A 244 5.73 -25.61 15.04
N ILE A 245 6.65 -24.85 15.61
CA ILE A 245 8.07 -24.90 15.24
C ILE A 245 8.64 -26.26 15.65
N ARG A 246 9.14 -27.02 14.66
CA ARG A 246 9.86 -28.28 14.89
C ARG A 246 11.33 -28.03 15.20
N ARG A 247 11.96 -27.16 14.40
CA ARG A 247 13.38 -26.77 14.54
C ARG A 247 13.67 -25.45 13.84
N ILE A 248 14.76 -24.84 14.26
CA ILE A 248 15.37 -23.67 13.64
C ILE A 248 16.61 -24.16 12.89
N LEU A 249 16.72 -23.75 11.64
CA LEU A 249 17.91 -23.91 10.82
C LEU A 249 18.63 -22.56 10.81
N SER A 250 19.92 -22.54 11.12
CA SER A 250 20.70 -21.30 11.14
C SER A 250 21.89 -21.37 10.20
N ALA A 251 22.05 -20.30 9.41
CA ALA A 251 23.24 -20.06 8.59
C ALA A 251 24.48 -19.72 9.43
N ASN A 252 24.30 -19.36 10.71
CA ASN A 252 25.39 -19.15 11.65
C ASN A 252 25.76 -20.47 12.35
N PRO A 253 26.87 -21.14 11.97
CA PRO A 253 27.25 -22.42 12.56
C PRO A 253 27.65 -22.32 14.04
N ALA A 254 27.93 -21.12 14.56
CA ALA A 254 28.26 -20.94 15.97
C ALA A 254 27.02 -21.00 16.88
N LEU A 255 25.84 -20.64 16.38
CA LEU A 255 24.61 -20.62 17.16
C LEU A 255 24.21 -22.00 17.73
N PRO A 256 24.15 -23.09 16.94
CA PRO A 256 23.82 -24.41 17.48
C PRO A 256 24.92 -24.98 18.40
N LEU A 257 26.18 -24.55 18.24
CA LEU A 257 27.31 -25.01 19.05
C LEU A 257 27.50 -24.21 20.34
N ALA A 258 26.84 -23.07 20.47
CA ALA A 258 27.01 -22.20 21.63
C ALA A 258 26.56 -22.91 22.91
N GLU A 259 27.41 -22.89 23.95
CA GLU A 259 27.01 -23.31 25.30
C GLU A 259 26.03 -22.30 25.93
N ARG A 260 26.21 -21.02 25.60
CA ARG A 260 25.34 -19.92 26.00
C ARG A 260 25.37 -18.80 24.98
N TRP A 261 24.21 -18.46 24.41
CA TRP A 261 24.03 -17.35 23.49
C TRP A 261 22.75 -16.60 23.85
N THR A 262 22.82 -15.29 23.99
CA THR A 262 21.65 -14.44 24.24
C THR A 262 21.48 -13.50 23.05
N GLY A 263 20.43 -13.69 22.26
CA GLY A 263 20.19 -12.90 21.07
C GLY A 263 19.06 -13.47 20.22
N ALA A 264 19.00 -13.06 18.95
CA ALA A 264 18.04 -13.62 18.01
C ALA A 264 18.34 -15.10 17.74
N ALA A 265 17.36 -15.97 17.99
CA ALA A 265 17.36 -17.35 17.51
C ALA A 265 16.67 -17.48 16.15
N VAL A 266 15.76 -16.56 15.83
CA VAL A 266 15.14 -16.43 14.51
C VAL A 266 15.26 -14.98 14.08
N TYR A 267 15.77 -14.75 12.88
CA TYR A 267 15.98 -13.42 12.30
C TYR A 267 14.83 -13.03 11.38
N PRO A 268 14.57 -11.71 11.15
CA PRO A 268 13.71 -11.27 10.07
C PRO A 268 14.24 -11.75 8.72
N GLY A 269 13.36 -12.21 7.85
CA GLY A 269 13.69 -12.75 6.52
C GLY A 269 14.03 -14.24 6.50
N SER A 270 14.06 -14.92 7.64
CA SER A 270 14.24 -16.39 7.72
C SER A 270 13.11 -17.08 6.98
N LEU A 271 13.41 -18.14 6.21
CA LEU A 271 12.38 -18.90 5.51
C LEU A 271 11.44 -19.59 6.50
N VAL A 272 10.15 -19.69 6.16
CA VAL A 272 9.20 -20.54 6.90
C VAL A 272 8.89 -21.75 6.02
N LEU A 273 9.23 -22.93 6.54
CA LEU A 273 9.15 -24.19 5.80
C LEU A 273 8.07 -25.10 6.39
N LEU A 274 7.10 -25.51 5.58
CA LEU A 274 6.12 -26.55 5.94
C LEU A 274 6.45 -27.81 5.14
N ASP A 275 6.82 -28.89 5.84
CA ASP A 275 7.25 -30.16 5.24
C ASP A 275 8.31 -29.96 4.14
N GLY A 276 9.29 -29.10 4.42
CA GLY A 276 10.40 -28.76 3.50
C GLY A 276 10.05 -27.77 2.38
N LYS A 277 8.77 -27.44 2.18
CA LYS A 277 8.35 -26.43 1.21
C LYS A 277 8.35 -25.05 1.86
N CYS A 278 9.01 -24.09 1.23
CA CYS A 278 8.93 -22.70 1.67
C CYS A 278 7.51 -22.15 1.43
N ILE A 279 6.89 -21.67 2.50
CA ILE A 279 5.56 -21.05 2.48
C ILE A 279 5.62 -19.57 2.82
N GLY A 280 6.75 -19.04 3.27
CA GLY A 280 6.82 -17.70 3.86
C GLY A 280 8.19 -17.23 4.30
N ARG A 281 8.25 -16.01 4.82
CA ARG A 281 9.42 -15.43 5.49
C ARG A 281 9.01 -14.75 6.79
N THR A 282 9.83 -14.88 7.83
CA THR A 282 9.62 -14.18 9.09
C THR A 282 9.77 -12.67 8.90
N ILE A 283 8.95 -11.88 9.58
CA ILE A 283 9.01 -10.41 9.55
C ILE A 283 9.64 -9.88 10.85
N GLY A 284 9.40 -10.61 11.95
CA GLY A 284 9.97 -10.31 13.26
C GLY A 284 11.18 -11.17 13.58
N GLU A 285 11.88 -10.76 14.63
CA GLU A 285 12.91 -11.54 15.29
C GLU A 285 12.36 -12.22 16.55
N ALA A 286 12.87 -13.40 16.90
CA ALA A 286 12.65 -13.99 18.21
C ALA A 286 13.94 -14.04 19.02
N TRP A 287 13.93 -13.33 20.14
CA TRP A 287 15.02 -13.33 21.11
C TRP A 287 14.90 -14.51 22.07
N ALA A 288 16.00 -15.22 22.21
CA ALA A 288 16.10 -16.38 23.08
C ALA A 288 17.47 -16.47 23.76
N LEU A 289 17.48 -17.21 24.88
CA LEU A 289 18.68 -17.82 25.41
C LEU A 289 18.85 -19.17 24.71
N VAL A 290 19.96 -19.38 24.02
CA VAL A 290 20.33 -20.62 23.34
C VAL A 290 21.49 -21.28 24.07
N GLY A 291 21.50 -22.61 24.11
CA GLY A 291 22.60 -23.38 24.68
C GLY A 291 22.52 -24.87 24.34
N GLY A 292 23.61 -25.45 23.84
CA GLY A 292 23.69 -26.87 23.47
C GLY A 292 22.69 -27.24 22.36
N GLY A 293 22.68 -26.46 21.27
CA GLY A 293 21.84 -26.72 20.09
C GLY A 293 20.34 -26.54 20.30
N ARG A 294 19.92 -25.82 21.35
CA ARG A 294 18.50 -25.64 21.68
C ARG A 294 18.21 -24.28 22.27
N VAL A 295 16.97 -23.83 22.07
CA VAL A 295 16.37 -22.73 22.83
C VAL A 295 16.21 -23.17 24.29
N ARG A 296 16.83 -22.46 25.23
CA ARG A 296 16.73 -22.71 26.68
C ARG A 296 15.62 -21.91 27.33
N ALA A 297 15.48 -20.66 26.91
CA ALA A 297 14.42 -19.76 27.39
C ALA A 297 14.11 -18.74 26.31
N VAL A 298 12.88 -18.25 26.33
CA VAL A 298 12.41 -17.14 25.49
C VAL A 298 12.03 -15.97 26.40
N ARG A 299 12.29 -14.75 25.94
CA ARG A 299 12.29 -13.56 26.81
C ARG A 299 10.89 -13.21 27.36
N ASP A 300 9.83 -13.51 26.61
CA ASP A 300 8.45 -13.16 26.96
C ASP A 300 7.70 -14.34 27.59
N ALA A 301 7.83 -14.53 28.90
CA ALA A 301 7.00 -15.44 29.71
C ALA A 301 6.84 -16.88 29.14
N GLY A 302 7.86 -17.41 28.47
CA GLY A 302 7.84 -18.78 27.94
C GLY A 302 7.40 -18.94 26.47
N HIS A 303 7.02 -17.86 25.78
CA HIS A 303 6.72 -17.88 24.34
C HIS A 303 7.38 -16.71 23.58
N GLY A 304 8.24 -17.00 22.61
CA GLY A 304 8.76 -16.00 21.67
C GLY A 304 7.86 -15.95 20.43
N ARG A 305 7.08 -14.89 20.24
CA ARG A 305 6.15 -14.79 19.12
C ARG A 305 6.83 -14.25 17.86
N ILE A 306 6.72 -15.00 16.75
CA ILE A 306 7.30 -14.64 15.46
C ILE A 306 6.16 -14.45 14.46
N SER A 307 6.05 -13.26 13.88
CA SER A 307 5.18 -13.03 12.72
C SER A 307 5.90 -13.42 11.43
N PHE A 308 5.16 -13.95 10.46
CA PHE A 308 5.67 -14.22 9.12
C PHE A 308 4.67 -13.82 8.04
N GLU A 309 5.19 -13.50 6.85
CA GLU A 309 4.44 -13.31 5.63
C GLU A 309 4.47 -14.59 4.79
N LEU A 310 3.38 -14.90 4.09
CA LEU A 310 3.35 -16.00 3.14
C LEU A 310 4.01 -15.56 1.83
N LEU A 311 4.83 -16.44 1.25
CA LEU A 311 5.34 -16.24 -0.10
C LEU A 311 4.23 -16.58 -1.12
N PRO A 312 4.17 -15.87 -2.25
CA PRO A 312 3.21 -16.14 -3.33
C PRO A 312 3.38 -17.52 -3.96
#